data_AF-A0A966D8V0-F1
#
_entry.id   AF-A0A966D8V0-F1
#
_cell.length_a   1.000
_cell.length_b   1.000
_cell.length_c   1.000
_cell.angle_alpha   90.00
_cell.angle_beta   90.00
_cell.angle_gamma   90.00
#
_symmetry.space_group_name_H-M   'P 1'
#
loop_
_entity.id
_entity.type
_entity.pdbx_description
1 polymer ?
#
loop_
_entity_poly.entity_id
_entity_poly.type
_entity_poly.pdbx_seq_one_letter_code
_entity_poly.pdbx_strand_id
1 'polypeptide(L)'
;MNSIFSLFQKDYLCDEKTSKKLSGRDKLISKDIYRYTQSLTLINLKKNNIIRVKGIEYKIKSINNNKVLILLNAENGQKSQESYSIIKDYLQVKGFDY
;
A
#
# COMPACT_ATOMS: atom_id res chain seq x y z
N MET A 1 4.58 19.83 -6.97
CA MET A 1 3.20 19.65 -6.44
C MET A 1 3.27 18.58 -5.38
N ASN A 2 3.22 18.95 -4.10
CA ASN A 2 3.20 17.99 -2.99
C ASN A 2 1.76 17.46 -2.87
N SER A 3 1.50 16.27 -3.39
CA SER A 3 0.21 15.61 -3.19
C SER A 3 0.09 15.17 -1.72
N ILE A 4 -1.13 15.12 -1.18
CA ILE A 4 -1.36 14.58 0.17
C ILE A 4 -0.76 13.16 0.28
N PHE A 5 -0.82 12.38 -0.81
CA PHE A 5 -0.15 11.09 -0.92
C PHE A 5 1.36 11.15 -0.62
N SER A 6 2.08 12.13 -1.17
CA SER A 6 3.53 12.27 -0.94
C SER A 6 3.88 12.51 0.54
N LEU A 7 2.97 13.14 1.31
CA LEU A 7 3.13 13.32 2.75
C LEU A 7 3.01 11.99 3.49
N PHE A 8 1.95 11.23 3.22
CA PHE A 8 1.74 9.92 3.86
C PHE A 8 2.79 8.88 3.44
N GLN A 9 3.22 8.91 2.17
CA GLN A 9 4.20 7.97 1.63
C GLN A 9 5.57 8.05 2.33
N LYS A 10 5.92 9.21 2.91
CA LYS A 10 7.20 9.41 3.58
C LYS A 10 7.31 8.58 4.86
N ASP A 11 6.23 8.53 5.63
CA ASP A 11 6.22 7.97 6.99
C ASP A 11 5.47 6.63 7.08
N TYR A 12 4.58 6.36 6.12
CA TYR A 12 3.70 5.19 6.15
C TYR A 12 3.77 4.37 4.86
N LEU A 13 3.53 3.07 5.03
CA LEU A 13 3.23 2.20 3.91
C LEU A 13 1.78 2.43 3.51
N CYS A 14 1.57 2.98 2.31
CA CYS A 14 0.24 3.33 1.83
C CYS A 14 0.08 3.08 0.33
N ASP A 15 -1.16 2.74 -0.04
CA ASP A 15 -1.62 2.61 -1.41
C ASP A 15 -2.54 3.78 -1.75
N GLU A 16 -2.47 4.24 -3.00
CA GLU A 16 -3.30 5.31 -3.53
C GLU A 16 -4.18 4.77 -4.66
N LYS A 17 -5.45 5.16 -4.63
CA LYS A 17 -6.37 4.96 -5.74
C LYS A 17 -7.06 6.27 -6.07
N THR A 18 -6.86 6.75 -7.29
CA THR A 18 -7.55 7.92 -7.83
C THR A 18 -8.64 7.50 -8.80
N SER A 19 -9.75 8.23 -8.77
CA SER A 19 -10.84 8.07 -9.74
C SER A 19 -11.44 9.43 -10.05
N LYS A 20 -12.06 9.53 -11.22
CA LYS A 20 -12.83 10.71 -11.62
C LYS A 20 -14.20 10.28 -12.10
N LYS A 21 -15.22 11.05 -11.74
CA LYS A 21 -16.59 10.89 -12.19
C LYS A 21 -17.02 12.17 -12.91
N LEU A 22 -17.64 12.03 -14.08
CA LEU A 22 -18.24 13.17 -14.77
C LEU A 22 -19.41 13.69 -13.91
N SER A 23 -19.33 14.95 -13.50
CA SER A 23 -20.36 15.62 -12.70
C SER A 23 -21.36 16.37 -13.59
N GLY A 24 -20.93 16.79 -14.78
CA GLY A 24 -21.76 17.52 -15.74
C GLY A 24 -20.91 18.12 -16.85
N ARG A 25 -21.56 18.87 -17.74
CA ARG A 25 -20.90 19.61 -18.81
C ARG A 25 -21.35 21.07 -18.74
N ASP A 26 -20.39 21.97 -18.67
CA ASP A 26 -20.65 23.39 -18.79
C ASP A 26 -20.94 23.69 -20.27
N LYS A 27 -22.18 24.09 -20.55
CA LYS A 27 -22.65 24.37 -21.91
C LYS A 27 -22.10 25.68 -22.47
N LEU A 28 -21.73 26.64 -21.62
CA LEU A 28 -21.23 27.95 -22.06
C LEU A 28 -19.81 27.85 -22.62
N ILE A 29 -18.99 27.02 -21.99
CA ILE A 29 -17.59 26.80 -22.37
C ILE A 29 -17.35 25.44 -23.03
N SER A 30 -18.40 24.63 -23.21
CA SER A 30 -18.35 23.28 -23.77
C SER A 30 -17.38 22.30 -23.07
N LYS A 31 -17.10 22.52 -21.79
CA LYS A 31 -16.14 21.70 -21.00
C LYS A 31 -16.85 20.76 -20.03
N ASP A 32 -16.27 19.57 -19.90
CA ASP A 32 -16.68 18.60 -18.90
C ASP A 32 -16.19 19.00 -17.51
N ILE A 33 -17.06 18.84 -16.51
CA ILE A 33 -16.77 19.04 -15.11
C ILE A 33 -16.63 17.67 -14.46
N TYR A 34 -15.49 17.42 -13.82
CA TYR A 34 -15.21 16.15 -13.16
C TYR A 34 -15.13 16.34 -11.64
N ARG A 35 -15.71 15.40 -10.89
CA ARG A 35 -15.41 15.22 -9.47
C ARG A 35 -14.31 14.17 -9.34
N TYR A 36 -13.22 14.55 -8.69
CA TYR A 36 -12.12 13.65 -8.39
C TYR A 36 -12.30 13.04 -7.00
N THR A 37 -11.91 11.79 -6.84
CA THR A 37 -11.88 11.10 -5.56
C THR A 37 -10.55 10.40 -5.43
N GLN A 38 -9.85 10.68 -4.32
CA GLN A 38 -8.58 10.08 -3.96
C GLN A 38 -8.81 9.27 -2.69
N SER A 39 -8.53 7.97 -2.77
CA SER A 39 -8.55 7.06 -1.63
C SER A 39 -7.12 6.74 -1.26
N LEU A 40 -6.80 6.91 0.02
CA LEU A 40 -5.51 6.55 0.61
C LEU A 40 -5.72 5.42 1.60
N THR A 41 -5.10 4.27 1.35
CA THR A 41 -5.19 3.11 2.23
C THR A 41 -3.87 2.95 2.96
N LEU A 42 -3.90 3.10 4.29
CA LEU A 42 -2.75 2.84 5.14
C LEU A 42 -2.63 1.34 5.39
N ILE A 43 -1.44 0.81 5.18
CA ILE A 43 -1.13 -0.60 5.35
C ILE A 43 -0.55 -0.77 6.75
N ASN A 44 -1.36 -1.35 7.63
CA ASN A 44 -1.01 -1.54 9.03
C ASN A 44 -0.10 -2.76 9.23
N LEU A 45 1.13 -2.68 8.68
CA LEU A 45 2.20 -3.63 8.93
C LEU A 45 3.17 -3.05 9.96
N LYS A 46 3.53 -3.87 10.93
CA LYS A 46 4.49 -3.54 11.98
C LYS A 46 5.61 -4.57 12.04
N LYS A 47 6.74 -4.17 12.61
CA LYS A 47 7.81 -5.10 12.98
C LYS A 47 7.24 -6.25 13.81
N ASN A 48 7.72 -7.46 13.55
CA ASN A 48 7.28 -8.73 14.12
C ASN A 48 5.91 -9.25 13.68
N ASN A 49 5.16 -8.57 12.80
CA ASN A 49 3.98 -9.19 12.21
C ASN A 49 4.38 -10.42 11.39
N ILE A 50 3.50 -11.42 11.41
CA ILE A 50 3.58 -12.61 10.56
C ILE A 50 2.69 -12.35 9.36
N ILE A 51 3.29 -12.42 8.18
CA ILE A 51 2.62 -12.30 6.90
C ILE A 51 2.80 -13.59 6.12
N ARG A 52 1.88 -13.88 5.21
CA ARG A 52 2.03 -14.95 4.23
C ARG A 52 2.16 -14.31 2.85
N VAL A 53 3.19 -14.71 2.11
CA VAL A 53 3.46 -14.24 0.75
C VAL A 53 3.60 -15.48 -0.13
N LYS A 54 2.74 -15.61 -1.14
CA LYS A 54 2.72 -16.79 -2.05
C LYS A 54 2.67 -18.14 -1.31
N GLY A 55 1.95 -18.21 -0.19
CA GLY A 55 1.82 -19.42 0.61
C GLY A 55 2.89 -19.60 1.69
N ILE A 56 4.01 -18.88 1.63
CA ILE A 56 5.12 -19.00 2.59
C ILE A 56 4.95 -17.99 3.72
N GLU A 57 5.14 -18.43 4.97
CA GLU A 57 5.07 -17.55 6.15
C GLU A 57 6.39 -16.82 6.41
N TYR A 58 6.29 -15.51 6.57
CA TYR A 58 7.41 -14.62 6.87
C TYR A 58 7.11 -13.78 8.11
N LYS A 59 8.17 -13.51 8.88
CA LYS A 59 8.16 -12.51 9.95
C LYS A 59 8.81 -11.22 9.47
N ILE A 60 8.13 -10.08 9.65
CA ILE A 60 8.68 -8.77 9.30
C ILE A 60 9.76 -8.38 10.31
N LYS A 61 11.02 -8.26 9.87
CA LYS A 61 12.15 -7.79 10.69
C LYS A 61 12.20 -6.27 10.76
N SER A 62 11.96 -5.60 9.63
CA SER A 62 11.92 -4.15 9.51
C SER A 62 11.23 -3.73 8.21
N ILE A 63 10.78 -2.48 8.20
CA ILE A 63 10.21 -1.80 7.04
C ILE A 63 11.06 -0.55 6.84
N ASN A 64 11.68 -0.41 5.67
CA ASN A 64 12.47 0.76 5.35
C ASN A 64 11.60 1.84 4.68
N ASN A 65 12.05 3.10 4.71
CA ASN A 65 11.37 4.25 4.12
C ASN A 65 11.16 4.11 2.61
N ASN A 66 11.96 3.28 1.94
CA ASN A 66 11.80 2.95 0.52
C ASN A 66 10.73 1.86 0.26
N LYS A 67 9.86 1.57 1.24
CA LYS A 67 8.83 0.51 1.16
C LYS A 67 9.41 -0.89 0.92
N VAL A 68 10.65 -1.08 1.35
CA VAL A 68 11.34 -2.37 1.30
C VAL A 68 11.13 -3.08 2.63
N LEU A 69 10.58 -4.28 2.55
CA LEU A 69 10.32 -5.15 3.67
C LEU A 69 11.49 -6.14 3.81
N ILE A 70 12.10 -6.16 4.99
CA ILE A 70 13.06 -7.21 5.35
C ILE A 70 12.25 -8.32 6.03
N LEU A 71 12.17 -9.45 5.35
CA LEU A 71 11.39 -10.61 5.73
C LEU A 71 12.30 -11.72 6.22
N LEU A 72 11.84 -12.48 7.21
CA LEU A 72 12.50 -13.68 7.70
C LEU A 72 11.55 -14.85 7.47
N ASN A 73 11.93 -15.80 6.62
CA ASN A 73 11.13 -17.00 6.39
C ASN A 73 11.04 -17.81 7.69
N ALA A 74 9.83 -18.21 8.06
CA ALA A 74 9.56 -18.96 9.28
C ALA A 74 10.09 -20.41 9.23
N GLU A 75 10.17 -21.01 8.03
CA GLU A 75 10.53 -22.43 7.86
C GLU A 75 12.05 -22.65 7.87
N ASN A 76 12.80 -21.82 7.14
CA ASN A 76 14.24 -22.01 6.94
C ASN A 76 15.10 -20.88 7.51
N GLY A 77 14.48 -19.86 8.11
CA GLY A 77 15.19 -18.72 8.72
C GLY A 77 15.94 -17.82 7.72
N GLN A 78 15.77 -18.00 6.42
CA GLN A 78 16.40 -17.15 5.42
C GLN A 78 15.82 -15.74 5.45
N LYS A 79 16.70 -14.76 5.31
CA LYS A 79 16.30 -13.35 5.15
C LYS A 79 16.05 -13.09 3.67
N SER A 80 14.92 -12.48 3.34
CA SER A 80 14.64 -11.93 2.02
C SER A 80 14.35 -10.44 2.13
N GLN A 81 14.66 -9.72 1.05
CA GLN A 81 14.40 -8.30 0.93
C GLN A 81 13.49 -8.10 -0.26
N GLU A 82 12.25 -7.69 0.01
CA GLU A 82 11.22 -7.58 -1.01
C GLU A 82 10.60 -6.19 -0.99
N SER A 83 10.29 -5.65 -2.16
CA SER A 83 9.53 -4.41 -2.26
C SER A 83 8.06 -4.69 -2.01
N TYR A 84 7.40 -3.86 -1.20
CA TYR A 84 5.95 -3.98 -0.96
C TYR A 84 5.15 -4.01 -2.26
N SER A 85 5.54 -3.22 -3.25
CA SER A 85 4.88 -3.16 -4.57
C SER A 85 4.82 -4.51 -5.30
N ILE A 86 5.78 -5.40 -5.04
CA ILE A 86 5.87 -6.73 -5.67
C ILE A 86 5.03 -7.75 -4.91
N ILE A 87 5.00 -7.65 -3.58
CA ILE A 87 4.36 -8.66 -2.73
C ILE A 87 2.93 -8.32 -2.33
N LYS A 88 2.48 -7.07 -2.50
CA LYS A 88 1.16 -6.58 -2.05
C LYS A 88 0.00 -7.43 -2.56
N ASP A 89 0.08 -7.92 -3.79
CA ASP A 89 -1.00 -8.71 -4.41
C ASP A 89 -1.10 -10.12 -3.83
N TYR A 90 -0.05 -10.58 -3.15
CA TYR A 90 0.05 -11.90 -2.53
C TYR A 90 0.07 -11.82 -0.99
N LEU A 91 0.00 -10.62 -0.44
CA LEU A 91 0.17 -10.37 0.99
C LEU A 91 -1.10 -10.75 1.74
N GLN A 92 -0.97 -11.67 2.68
CA GLN A 92 -2.00 -11.96 3.67
C GLN A 92 -1.44 -11.66 5.06
N VAL A 93 -2.14 -10.83 5.83
CA VAL A 93 -1.73 -10.49 7.20
C VAL A 93 -2.47 -11.40 8.17
N LYS A 94 -1.74 -12.14 9.00
CA LYS A 94 -2.31 -13.04 9.99
C LYS A 94 -2.58 -12.24 11.28
N GLY A 95 -3.81 -12.29 11.81
CA GLY A 95 -4.14 -11.69 13.12
C GLY A 95 -4.97 -10.41 13.10
N PHE A 96 -5.86 -10.22 12.13
CA PHE A 96 -7.01 -9.33 12.31
C PHE A 96 -8.24 -10.18 12.63
N ASP A 97 -8.24 -10.75 13.83
CA ASP A 97 -9.45 -11.27 14.44
C ASP A 97 -10.19 -10.05 15.00
N TYR A 98 -11.33 -9.70 14.40
CA TYR A 98 -12.26 -8.70 14.96
C TYR A 98 -13.05 -9.32 16.12
#